data_AF-A0A516R9Y4-F1
#
_entry.id   AF-A0A516R9Y4-F1
#
_cell.length_a   1.000
_cell.length_b   1.000
_cell.length_c   1.000
_cell.angle_alpha   90.00
_cell.angle_beta   90.00
_cell.angle_gamma   90.00
#
_symmetry.space_group_name_H-M   'P 1'
#
loop_
_entity.id
_entity.type
_entity.pdbx_description
1 polymer ?
#
loop_
_entity_poly.entity_id
_entity_poly.type
_entity_poly.pdbx_seq_one_letter_code
_entity_poly.pdbx_strand_id
1 'polypeptide(L)'
;MHLDRLARRVDQLGPVALVDPLTRNLLAADQAAGVGDPGKWLTAGSEIILYGGAFGDYIANTVSVETVGAEGYTNLTWKHPYFPGFPVMPGQTYTWWTPDLVSAGAAMMTARVAWYDVANTYLSTSSASTAGVPLVATVPAKAAYLRPYVAFTAKGMWLMGSSVLALGDISAALTAGERPTGEGAPAYSITKYSHAASDGDGAFRDIGLELVEVTAP
;
A
#
# COMPACT_ATOMS: atom_id res chain seq x y z
N MET A 1 -8.28 7.74 25.94
CA MET A 1 -9.28 6.64 26.01
C MET A 1 -9.13 5.62 24.86
N HIS A 2 -8.58 5.98 23.69
CA HIS A 2 -8.47 5.05 22.55
C HIS A 2 -7.37 3.97 22.70
N LEU A 3 -6.22 4.28 23.29
CA LEU A 3 -5.12 3.30 23.45
C LEU A 3 -5.42 2.18 24.46
N ASP A 4 -6.13 2.45 25.56
CA ASP A 4 -6.54 1.42 26.52
C ASP A 4 -7.56 0.44 25.90
N ARG A 5 -8.48 0.93 25.06
CA ARG A 5 -9.40 0.08 24.29
C ARG A 5 -8.67 -0.79 23.27
N LEU A 6 -7.69 -0.21 22.57
CA LEU A 6 -6.83 -0.90 21.62
C LEU A 6 -6.04 -2.02 22.32
N ALA A 7 -5.38 -1.69 23.44
CA ALA A 7 -4.62 -2.63 24.25
C ALA A 7 -5.46 -3.80 24.75
N ARG A 8 -6.70 -3.51 25.18
CA ARG A 8 -7.67 -4.51 25.64
C ARG A 8 -8.42 -5.20 24.50
N ARG A 9 -8.14 -4.86 23.24
CA ARG A 9 -8.77 -5.42 22.04
C ARG A 9 -10.30 -5.35 22.09
N VAL A 10 -10.83 -4.28 22.67
CA VAL A 10 -12.27 -4.09 22.87
C VAL A 10 -13.01 -3.98 21.54
N ASP A 11 -12.35 -3.37 20.55
CA ASP A 11 -12.96 -3.07 19.25
C ASP A 11 -12.79 -4.23 18.25
N GLN A 12 -11.61 -4.87 18.20
CA GLN A 12 -11.35 -6.10 17.43
C GLN A 12 -10.15 -6.89 17.98
N LEU A 13 -10.13 -8.20 17.73
CA LEU A 13 -9.07 -9.15 18.13
C LEU A 13 -7.85 -9.18 17.20
N GLY A 14 -7.95 -8.55 16.02
CA GLY A 14 -6.96 -8.63 14.95
C GLY A 14 -5.64 -7.89 15.23
N PRO A 15 -4.62 -8.11 14.40
CA PRO A 15 -3.39 -7.34 14.49
C PRO A 15 -3.67 -5.86 14.24
N VAL A 16 -2.84 -5.01 14.83
CA VAL A 16 -2.89 -3.56 14.65
C VAL A 16 -1.86 -3.14 13.62
N ALA A 17 -2.22 -2.19 12.76
CA ALA A 17 -1.26 -1.54 11.88
C ALA A 17 -0.66 -0.32 12.60
N LEU A 18 0.66 -0.21 12.58
CA LEU A 18 1.37 1.01 12.96
C LEU A 18 1.93 1.63 11.69
N VAL A 19 1.49 2.85 11.39
CA VAL A 19 1.99 3.63 10.26
C VAL A 19 2.99 4.64 10.83
N ASP A 20 4.28 4.42 10.59
CA ASP A 20 5.33 5.36 10.96
C ASP A 20 5.24 6.60 10.04
N PRO A 21 5.07 7.82 10.58
CA PRO A 21 5.03 9.04 9.77
C PRO A 21 6.33 9.30 8.98
N LEU A 22 7.44 8.67 9.36
CA LEU A 22 8.71 8.76 8.64
C LEU A 22 8.82 7.75 7.50
N THR A 23 7.89 6.81 7.37
CA THR A 23 7.92 5.82 6.29
C THR A 23 7.75 6.49 4.94
N ARG A 24 8.74 6.25 4.08
CA ARG A 24 8.79 6.80 2.73
C ARG A 24 8.10 5.91 1.70
N ASN A 25 7.96 4.62 1.99
CA ASN A 25 7.24 3.68 1.13
C ASN A 25 6.61 2.54 1.93
N LEU A 26 5.28 2.52 1.97
CA LEU A 26 4.47 1.54 2.71
C LEU A 26 4.40 0.17 2.03
N LEU A 27 4.86 0.06 0.79
CA LEU A 27 5.03 -1.24 0.14
C LEU A 27 6.15 -2.03 0.82
N ALA A 28 6.06 -3.35 0.83
CA ALA A 28 7.19 -4.20 1.21
C ALA A 28 8.37 -3.99 0.23
N ALA A 29 9.61 -4.23 0.67
CA ALA A 29 10.82 -3.95 -0.12
C ALA A 29 10.81 -4.59 -1.52
N ASP A 30 10.44 -5.87 -1.61
CA ASP A 30 10.37 -6.63 -2.86
C ASP A 30 9.21 -6.17 -3.75
N GLN A 31 8.06 -5.84 -3.14
CA GLN A 31 6.90 -5.27 -3.82
C GLN A 31 7.20 -3.89 -4.39
N ALA A 32 7.92 -3.06 -3.62
CA ALA A 32 8.39 -1.74 -4.02
C ALA A 32 9.41 -1.81 -5.14
N ALA A 33 10.28 -2.82 -5.17
CA ALA A 33 11.27 -3.01 -6.22
C ALA A 33 10.74 -3.75 -7.47
N GLY A 34 9.56 -4.37 -7.37
CA GLY A 34 8.98 -5.15 -8.45
C GLY A 34 9.73 -6.47 -8.69
N VAL A 35 10.28 -7.10 -7.66
CA VAL A 35 11.06 -8.36 -7.71
C VAL A 35 10.40 -9.43 -6.84
N GLY A 36 10.90 -10.67 -6.82
CA GLY A 36 10.44 -11.76 -5.92
C GLY A 36 9.07 -12.37 -6.30
N ASP A 37 8.38 -13.00 -5.34
CA ASP A 37 7.12 -13.72 -5.59
C ASP A 37 6.01 -12.85 -6.25
N PRO A 38 5.45 -13.23 -7.41
CA PRO A 38 4.30 -12.56 -8.02
C PRO A 38 3.00 -12.56 -7.19
N GLY A 39 2.86 -13.43 -6.19
CA GLY A 39 1.65 -13.54 -5.35
C GLY A 39 1.28 -12.28 -4.54
N LYS A 40 2.16 -11.28 -4.50
CA LYS A 40 1.93 -9.97 -3.86
C LYS A 40 1.20 -8.95 -4.74
N TRP A 41 0.83 -9.31 -5.95
CA TRP A 41 -0.11 -8.53 -6.76
C TRP A 41 -1.39 -9.32 -7.01
N LEU A 42 -2.50 -8.60 -7.15
CA LEU A 42 -3.80 -9.15 -7.53
C LEU A 42 -4.12 -8.72 -8.96
N THR A 43 -4.55 -9.67 -9.78
CA THR A 43 -5.05 -9.44 -11.13
C THR A 43 -6.56 -9.67 -11.15
N ALA A 44 -7.28 -8.93 -11.99
CA ALA A 44 -8.62 -9.31 -12.36
C ALA A 44 -8.51 -10.42 -13.43
N GLY A 45 -8.96 -11.64 -13.09
CA GLY A 45 -9.09 -12.75 -14.03
C GLY A 45 -7.78 -13.24 -14.68
N SER A 46 -7.92 -13.81 -15.87
CA SER A 46 -6.84 -14.39 -16.69
C SER A 46 -6.26 -13.39 -17.71
N GLU A 47 -6.64 -12.12 -17.61
CA GLU A 47 -6.23 -11.04 -18.52
C GLU A 47 -4.77 -10.63 -18.34
N ILE A 48 -4.25 -10.80 -17.12
CA ILE A 48 -2.86 -10.50 -16.76
C ILE A 48 -2.16 -11.78 -16.31
N ILE A 49 -0.98 -12.01 -16.88
CA ILE A 49 -0.05 -13.03 -16.41
C ILE A 49 1.14 -12.31 -15.77
N LEU A 50 1.48 -12.73 -14.55
CA LEU A 50 2.66 -12.24 -13.84
C LEU A 50 3.75 -13.29 -13.88
N TYR A 51 4.94 -12.87 -14.30
CA TYR A 51 6.12 -13.71 -14.32
C TYR A 51 7.08 -13.25 -13.23
N GLY A 52 7.52 -14.20 -12.41
CA GLY A 52 8.68 -14.00 -11.56
C GLY A 52 9.93 -13.74 -12.40
N GLY A 53 10.96 -13.18 -11.78
CA GLY A 53 12.28 -13.06 -12.39
C GLY A 53 12.82 -14.41 -12.88
N ALA A 54 13.09 -14.54 -14.19
CA ALA A 54 13.47 -15.80 -14.84
C ALA A 54 14.75 -16.46 -14.27
N PHE A 55 15.54 -15.72 -13.48
CA PHE A 55 16.82 -16.16 -12.92
C PHE A 55 16.92 -15.93 -11.40
N GLY A 56 15.78 -15.82 -10.70
CA GLY A 56 15.72 -15.74 -9.24
C GLY A 56 15.08 -14.46 -8.69
N ASP A 57 14.94 -14.41 -7.37
CA ASP A 57 14.10 -13.43 -6.65
C ASP A 57 14.57 -11.98 -6.73
N TYR A 58 15.79 -11.73 -7.20
CA TYR A 58 16.37 -10.39 -7.34
C TYR A 58 16.21 -9.81 -8.76
N ILE A 59 15.62 -10.57 -9.68
CA ILE A 59 15.34 -10.10 -11.03
C ILE A 59 13.94 -9.48 -11.08
N ALA A 60 13.82 -8.38 -11.82
CA ALA A 60 12.54 -7.70 -12.01
C ALA A 60 11.49 -8.65 -12.57
N ASN A 61 10.33 -8.65 -11.94
CA ASN A 61 9.15 -9.33 -12.42
C ASN A 61 8.64 -8.66 -13.70
N THR A 62 7.89 -9.42 -14.46
CA THR A 62 7.28 -8.96 -15.70
C THR A 62 5.77 -9.11 -15.62
N VAL A 63 5.06 -8.09 -16.09
CA VAL A 63 3.62 -8.12 -16.27
C VAL A 63 3.31 -8.29 -17.76
N SER A 64 2.48 -9.27 -18.10
CA SER A 64 1.95 -9.47 -19.45
C SER A 64 0.45 -9.29 -19.45
N VAL A 65 -0.02 -8.38 -20.29
CA VAL A 65 -1.45 -8.14 -20.52
C VAL A 65 -1.83 -8.88 -21.80
N GLU A 66 -2.51 -10.01 -21.65
CA GLU A 66 -2.92 -10.88 -22.76
C GLU A 66 -4.23 -10.39 -23.39
N THR A 67 -5.11 -9.82 -22.56
CA THR A 67 -6.41 -9.29 -22.97
C THR A 67 -6.73 -8.02 -22.20
N VAL A 68 -7.36 -7.07 -22.88
CA VAL A 68 -7.93 -5.87 -22.26
C VAL A 68 -9.40 -6.16 -21.99
N GLY A 69 -9.86 -5.91 -20.75
CA GLY A 69 -11.23 -6.20 -20.33
C GLY A 69 -12.26 -5.40 -21.14
N ALA A 70 -13.53 -5.80 -21.06
CA ALA A 70 -14.64 -5.18 -21.81
C ALA A 70 -14.82 -3.68 -21.52
N GLU A 71 -14.38 -3.22 -20.34
CA GLU A 71 -14.38 -1.80 -19.96
C GLU A 71 -13.24 -0.98 -20.59
N GLY A 72 -12.42 -1.61 -21.45
CA GLY A 72 -11.29 -0.97 -22.12
C GLY A 72 -10.00 -0.92 -21.30
N TYR A 73 -9.97 -1.59 -20.15
CA TYR A 73 -8.78 -1.74 -19.33
C TYR A 73 -8.77 -3.04 -18.51
N THR A 74 -7.61 -3.43 -17.99
CA THR A 74 -7.47 -4.49 -16.98
C THR A 74 -6.58 -4.01 -15.82
N ASN A 75 -6.88 -4.44 -14.60
CA ASN A 75 -6.28 -3.90 -13.38
C ASN A 75 -5.24 -4.83 -12.78
N LEU A 76 -4.08 -4.26 -12.43
CA LEU A 76 -3.10 -4.86 -11.55
C LEU A 76 -3.09 -4.09 -10.22
N THR A 77 -3.31 -4.79 -9.12
CA THR A 77 -3.44 -4.21 -7.77
C THR A 77 -2.32 -4.68 -6.86
N TRP A 78 -1.76 -3.77 -6.06
CA TRP A 78 -0.77 -4.11 -5.05
C TRP A 78 -1.48 -4.63 -3.81
N LYS A 79 -1.14 -5.85 -3.40
CA LYS A 79 -1.75 -6.55 -2.26
C LYS A 79 -1.00 -6.19 -0.98
N HIS A 80 -1.72 -5.88 0.08
CA HIS A 80 -1.13 -5.85 1.41
C HIS A 80 -0.98 -7.29 1.95
N PRO A 81 0.14 -7.69 2.56
CA PRO A 81 0.35 -9.07 3.02
C PRO A 81 -0.62 -9.50 4.13
N TYR A 82 -0.92 -8.61 5.09
CA TYR A 82 -1.70 -8.94 6.29
C TYR A 82 -3.15 -8.42 6.34
N PHE A 83 -3.47 -7.36 5.58
CA PHE A 83 -4.74 -6.65 5.65
C PHE A 83 -5.45 -6.70 4.30
N PRO A 84 -6.78 -6.46 4.24
CA PRO A 84 -7.51 -6.38 2.97
C PRO A 84 -6.98 -5.31 2.00
N GLY A 85 -6.25 -4.31 2.51
CA GLY A 85 -5.53 -3.28 1.76
C GLY A 85 -4.62 -2.50 2.72
N PHE A 86 -3.98 -1.44 2.23
CA PHE A 86 -3.07 -0.62 3.03
C PHE A 86 -3.89 0.26 3.99
N PRO A 87 -3.69 0.18 5.31
CA PRO A 87 -4.43 0.97 6.29
C PRO A 87 -4.24 2.47 6.08
N VAL A 88 -5.31 3.26 6.28
CA VAL A 88 -5.29 4.72 6.07
C VAL A 88 -6.03 5.46 7.17
N MET A 89 -5.77 6.76 7.29
CA MET A 89 -6.51 7.66 8.18
C MET A 89 -7.27 8.71 7.36
N PRO A 90 -8.59 8.89 7.55
CA PRO A 90 -9.35 9.96 6.90
C PRO A 90 -8.70 11.34 7.05
N GLY A 91 -8.66 12.11 5.95
CA GLY A 91 -8.02 13.43 5.89
C GLY A 91 -6.50 13.42 5.68
N GLN A 92 -5.83 12.28 5.84
CA GLN A 92 -4.41 12.15 5.47
C GLN A 92 -4.27 12.10 3.94
N THR A 93 -3.11 12.50 3.41
CA THR A 93 -2.80 12.42 1.99
C THR A 93 -1.85 11.27 1.71
N TYR A 94 -2.07 10.55 0.62
CA TYR A 94 -1.22 9.46 0.14
C TYR A 94 -0.76 9.75 -1.28
N THR A 95 0.46 9.30 -1.59
CA THR A 95 1.02 9.32 -2.94
C THR A 95 1.11 7.90 -3.47
N TRP A 96 0.63 7.68 -4.71
CA TRP A 96 0.74 6.40 -5.41
C TRP A 96 1.41 6.58 -6.76
N TRP A 97 2.45 5.79 -7.04
CA TRP A 97 3.20 5.89 -8.31
C TRP A 97 3.90 4.59 -8.69
N THR A 98 3.99 4.34 -10.00
CA THR A 98 4.69 3.21 -10.60
C THR A 98 5.64 3.71 -11.69
N PRO A 99 6.69 4.45 -11.32
CA PRO A 99 7.52 5.18 -12.27
C PRO A 99 8.18 4.28 -13.32
N ASP A 100 8.59 3.09 -12.92
CA ASP A 100 9.40 2.26 -13.80
C ASP A 100 8.54 1.57 -14.87
N LEU A 101 7.28 1.22 -14.55
CA LEU A 101 6.29 0.82 -15.56
C LEU A 101 6.08 1.91 -16.62
N VAL A 102 5.99 3.18 -16.18
CA VAL A 102 5.87 4.33 -17.08
C VAL A 102 7.11 4.44 -17.96
N SER A 103 8.30 4.31 -17.37
CA SER A 103 9.57 4.36 -18.10
C SER A 103 9.76 3.19 -19.08
N ALA A 104 9.16 2.03 -18.78
CA ALA A 104 9.14 0.86 -19.65
C ALA A 104 8.17 1.02 -20.85
N GLY A 105 7.45 2.14 -20.94
CA GLY A 105 6.48 2.38 -22.02
C GLY A 105 5.20 1.58 -21.85
N ALA A 106 4.83 1.22 -20.61
CA ALA A 106 3.59 0.52 -20.34
C ALA A 106 2.37 1.34 -20.77
N ALA A 107 1.48 0.71 -21.54
CA ALA A 107 0.23 1.32 -22.00
C ALA A 107 -0.79 1.32 -20.87
N MET A 108 -0.64 2.29 -19.97
CA MET A 108 -1.42 2.41 -18.75
C MET A 108 -2.29 3.67 -18.80
N MET A 109 -3.43 3.61 -18.12
CA MET A 109 -4.13 4.82 -17.69
C MET A 109 -3.30 5.55 -16.61
N THR A 110 -3.96 6.47 -15.92
CA THR A 110 -3.40 7.14 -14.75
C THR A 110 -3.31 6.18 -13.56
N ALA A 111 -2.37 6.44 -12.65
CA ALA A 111 -2.26 5.70 -11.39
C ALA A 111 -3.55 5.88 -10.56
N ARG A 112 -4.04 4.83 -9.89
CA ARG A 112 -5.32 4.85 -9.17
C ARG A 112 -5.22 4.24 -7.77
N VAL A 113 -6.09 4.71 -6.88
CA VAL A 113 -6.34 4.07 -5.58
C VAL A 113 -7.84 3.90 -5.40
N ALA A 114 -8.26 2.72 -4.93
CA ALA A 114 -9.63 2.47 -4.51
C ALA A 114 -9.71 2.52 -2.98
N TRP A 115 -10.70 3.24 -2.47
CA TRP A 115 -10.94 3.46 -1.05
C TRP A 115 -12.04 2.55 -0.53
N TYR A 116 -11.83 1.97 0.64
CA TYR A 116 -12.78 1.06 1.26
C TYR A 116 -12.98 1.39 2.74
N ASP A 117 -14.16 1.11 3.27
CA ASP A 117 -14.43 1.19 4.70
C ASP A 117 -13.99 -0.09 5.45
N VAL A 118 -14.18 -0.12 6.77
CA VAL A 118 -13.85 -1.27 7.63
C VAL A 118 -14.64 -2.55 7.30
N ALA A 119 -15.77 -2.43 6.58
CA ALA A 119 -16.61 -3.55 6.17
C ALA A 119 -16.26 -4.07 4.77
N ASN A 120 -15.15 -3.59 4.17
CA ASN A 120 -14.75 -3.88 2.79
C ASN A 120 -15.75 -3.41 1.74
N THR A 121 -16.52 -2.37 2.06
CA THR A 121 -17.38 -1.68 1.11
C THR A 121 -16.55 -0.69 0.31
N TYR A 122 -16.65 -0.76 -1.02
CA TYR A 122 -16.08 0.25 -1.90
C TYR A 122 -16.74 1.61 -1.64
N LEU A 123 -15.91 2.64 -1.46
CA LEU A 123 -16.37 4.02 -1.24
C LEU A 123 -16.22 4.85 -2.52
N SER A 124 -15.01 4.89 -3.06
CA SER A 124 -14.67 5.70 -4.23
C SER A 124 -13.31 5.32 -4.81
N THR A 125 -12.95 5.96 -5.91
CA THR A 125 -11.62 5.86 -6.53
C THR A 125 -11.05 7.25 -6.75
N SER A 126 -9.77 7.41 -6.44
CA SER A 126 -8.98 8.57 -6.87
C SER A 126 -8.04 8.14 -8.00
N SER A 127 -7.78 9.04 -8.93
CA SER A 127 -6.93 8.80 -10.11
C SER A 127 -6.00 9.98 -10.31
N ALA A 128 -4.76 9.75 -10.78
CA ALA A 128 -3.89 10.85 -11.18
C ALA A 128 -4.54 11.61 -12.34
N SER A 129 -4.25 12.91 -12.43
CA SER A 129 -4.78 13.79 -13.47
C SER A 129 -4.21 13.49 -14.85
N THR A 130 -2.98 12.95 -14.89
CA THR A 130 -2.22 12.72 -16.12
C THR A 130 -1.50 11.38 -16.03
N ALA A 131 -1.37 10.68 -17.15
CA ALA A 131 -0.59 9.45 -17.21
C ALA A 131 0.88 9.73 -16.88
N GLY A 132 1.53 8.81 -16.18
CA GLY A 132 2.95 8.93 -15.82
C GLY A 132 3.28 9.76 -14.58
N VAL A 133 2.35 10.57 -14.07
CA VAL A 133 2.55 11.43 -12.89
C VAL A 133 2.09 10.69 -11.62
N PRO A 134 2.76 10.90 -10.46
CA PRO A 134 2.25 10.41 -9.19
C PRO A 134 0.81 10.86 -8.91
N LEU A 135 -0.02 9.94 -8.42
CA LEU A 135 -1.32 10.28 -7.84
C LEU A 135 -1.09 10.81 -6.42
N VAL A 136 -1.66 11.97 -6.11
CA VAL A 136 -1.75 12.51 -4.75
C VAL A 136 -3.22 12.58 -4.36
N ALA A 137 -3.61 11.87 -3.32
CA ALA A 137 -5.02 11.77 -2.95
C ALA A 137 -5.22 11.87 -1.44
N THR A 138 -6.18 12.71 -1.05
CA THR A 138 -6.66 12.79 0.33
C THR A 138 -7.64 11.65 0.60
N VAL A 139 -7.44 10.97 1.72
CA VAL A 139 -8.27 9.85 2.18
C VAL A 139 -9.67 10.38 2.49
N PRO A 140 -10.73 9.84 1.85
CA PRO A 140 -12.09 10.30 2.09
C PRO A 140 -12.58 9.91 3.49
N ALA A 141 -13.62 10.60 3.97
CA ALA A 141 -14.28 10.24 5.21
C ALA A 141 -14.72 8.76 5.19
N LYS A 142 -14.57 8.08 6.33
CA LYS A 142 -14.93 6.67 6.56
C LYS A 142 -14.04 5.63 5.85
N ALA A 143 -13.07 6.03 5.03
CA ALA A 143 -12.10 5.07 4.50
C ALA A 143 -11.21 4.54 5.63
N ALA A 144 -11.00 3.23 5.63
CA ALA A 144 -10.17 2.49 6.58
C ALA A 144 -8.93 1.91 5.93
N TYR A 145 -8.99 1.59 4.63
CA TYR A 145 -7.83 1.19 3.84
C TYR A 145 -7.98 1.59 2.37
N LEU A 146 -6.85 1.55 1.67
CA LEU A 146 -6.78 1.72 0.23
C LEU A 146 -6.23 0.47 -0.47
N ARG A 147 -6.53 0.34 -1.76
CA ARG A 147 -5.86 -0.58 -2.68
C ARG A 147 -5.24 0.21 -3.82
N PRO A 148 -3.90 0.28 -3.94
CA PRO A 148 -3.25 0.93 -5.06
C PRO A 148 -3.30 0.00 -6.26
N TYR A 149 -3.63 0.55 -7.42
CA TYR A 149 -3.65 -0.21 -8.64
C TYR A 149 -3.30 0.64 -9.85
N VAL A 150 -3.02 -0.05 -10.92
CA VAL A 150 -2.84 0.52 -12.24
C VAL A 150 -3.73 -0.21 -13.21
N ALA A 151 -4.14 0.49 -14.25
CA ALA A 151 -5.04 -0.04 -15.26
C ALA A 151 -4.35 0.01 -16.63
N PHE A 152 -4.17 -1.14 -17.26
CA PHE A 152 -3.56 -1.28 -18.58
C PHE A 152 -4.63 -1.18 -19.67
N THR A 153 -4.37 -0.42 -20.73
CA THR A 153 -5.32 -0.17 -21.83
C THR A 153 -4.93 -0.87 -23.13
N ALA A 154 -3.77 -1.51 -23.19
CA ALA A 154 -3.34 -2.29 -24.34
C ALA A 154 -2.68 -3.60 -23.91
N LYS A 155 -2.60 -4.53 -24.86
CA LYS A 155 -1.82 -5.75 -24.71
C LYS A 155 -0.33 -5.44 -24.78
N GLY A 156 0.47 -6.21 -24.06
CA GLY A 156 1.92 -6.04 -24.08
C GLY A 156 2.57 -6.65 -22.85
N MET A 157 3.90 -6.57 -22.82
CA MET A 157 4.72 -7.13 -21.77
C MET A 157 5.72 -6.06 -21.31
N TRP A 158 5.78 -5.84 -20.00
CA TRP A 158 6.61 -4.78 -19.40
C TRP A 158 7.24 -5.26 -18.10
N LEU A 159 8.43 -4.74 -17.81
CA LEU A 159 9.06 -4.92 -16.51
C LEU A 159 8.24 -4.18 -15.43
N MET A 160 8.00 -4.82 -14.30
CA MET A 160 7.26 -4.25 -13.18
C MET A 160 8.00 -3.06 -12.58
N GLY A 161 9.29 -3.23 -12.29
CA GLY A 161 10.15 -2.22 -11.70
C GLY A 161 9.61 -1.58 -10.42
N SER A 162 10.14 -0.41 -10.10
CA SER A 162 9.87 0.27 -8.85
C SER A 162 8.46 0.87 -8.76
N SER A 163 7.87 0.80 -7.57
CA SER A 163 6.58 1.37 -7.19
C SER A 163 6.66 2.03 -5.80
N VAL A 164 5.85 3.07 -5.59
CA VAL A 164 5.87 3.88 -4.37
C VAL A 164 4.45 4.12 -3.87
N LEU A 165 4.19 3.74 -2.63
CA LEU A 165 3.02 4.15 -1.86
C LEU A 165 3.49 4.93 -0.63
N ALA A 166 3.39 6.26 -0.63
CA ALA A 166 3.94 7.11 0.42
C ALA A 166 2.86 7.93 1.14
N LEU A 167 3.20 8.47 2.31
CA LEU A 167 2.33 9.37 3.09
C LEU A 167 2.35 10.80 2.53
N GLY A 168 1.87 10.95 1.30
CA GLY A 168 1.73 12.25 0.63
C GLY A 168 3.04 12.87 0.17
N ASP A 169 4.15 12.13 0.17
CA ASP A 169 5.44 12.59 -0.35
C ASP A 169 5.32 12.88 -1.86
N ILE A 170 5.66 14.11 -2.23
CA ILE A 170 5.78 14.60 -3.61
C ILE A 170 7.08 15.40 -3.79
N SER A 171 8.09 15.06 -3.00
CA SER A 171 9.37 15.76 -3.01
C SER A 171 9.96 15.82 -4.43
N ALA A 172 10.75 16.88 -4.66
CA ALA A 172 11.50 17.02 -5.90
C ALA A 172 12.41 15.80 -6.14
N ALA A 173 12.92 15.17 -5.08
CA ALA A 173 13.74 13.97 -5.17
C ALA A 173 12.93 12.76 -5.69
N LEU A 174 11.74 12.50 -5.13
CA LEU A 174 10.85 11.45 -5.60
C LEU A 174 10.52 11.63 -7.09
N THR A 175 10.05 12.82 -7.45
CA THR A 175 9.66 13.13 -8.84
C THR A 175 10.84 13.17 -9.82
N ALA A 176 12.06 13.49 -9.35
CA ALA A 176 13.27 13.47 -10.16
C ALA A 176 13.87 12.07 -10.38
N GLY A 177 13.34 11.02 -9.76
CA GLY A 177 13.81 9.66 -9.99
C GLY A 177 14.20 8.88 -8.74
N GLU A 178 14.12 9.46 -7.55
CA GLU A 178 14.36 8.70 -6.33
C GLU A 178 13.36 7.55 -6.20
N ARG A 179 13.85 6.39 -5.74
CA ARG A 179 13.06 5.18 -5.51
C ARG A 179 13.25 4.77 -4.04
N PRO A 180 12.42 5.31 -3.12
CA PRO A 180 12.50 4.91 -1.73
C PRO A 180 12.26 3.41 -1.60
N THR A 181 13.16 2.73 -0.88
CA THR A 181 13.01 1.31 -0.55
C THR A 181 11.70 1.10 0.19
N GLY A 182 11.01 0.00 -0.12
CA GLY A 182 9.83 -0.41 0.63
C GLY A 182 10.17 -0.74 2.08
N GLU A 183 9.54 -0.03 3.02
CA GLU A 183 9.65 -0.28 4.46
C GLU A 183 8.50 -1.17 4.97
N GLY A 184 7.41 -1.24 4.20
CA GLY A 184 6.22 -2.01 4.55
C GLY A 184 5.27 -1.29 5.50
N ALA A 185 4.12 -1.92 5.71
CA ALA A 185 3.16 -1.57 6.76
C ALA A 185 2.90 -2.84 7.60
N PRO A 186 3.86 -3.25 8.46
CA PRO A 186 3.78 -4.51 9.17
C PRO A 186 2.57 -4.58 10.11
N ALA A 187 2.07 -5.80 10.28
CA ALA A 187 1.06 -6.12 11.27
C ALA A 187 1.73 -6.34 12.62
N TYR A 188 1.17 -5.78 13.69
CA TYR A 188 1.70 -5.95 15.04
C TYR A 188 0.66 -6.61 15.96
N SER A 189 1.14 -7.46 16.87
CA SER A 189 0.36 -7.91 18.03
C SER A 189 0.80 -7.14 19.26
N ILE A 190 -0.17 -6.61 20.01
CA ILE A 190 0.08 -6.04 21.33
C ILE A 190 0.27 -7.20 22.31
N THR A 191 1.46 -7.29 22.92
CA THR A 191 1.83 -8.35 23.88
C THR A 191 1.81 -7.85 25.32
N LYS A 192 2.00 -6.55 25.54
CA LYS A 192 1.95 -5.94 26.87
C LYS A 192 1.33 -4.55 26.82
N TYR A 193 0.66 -4.20 27.91
CA TYR A 193 0.10 -2.89 28.17
C TYR A 193 0.52 -2.44 29.57
N SER A 194 1.02 -1.23 29.67
CA SER A 194 1.26 -0.57 30.96
C SER A 194 0.46 0.72 31.05
N HIS A 195 0.03 1.01 32.28
CA HIS A 195 -0.69 2.22 32.62
C HIS A 195 -0.27 2.66 34.01
N ALA A 196 0.39 3.80 34.07
CA ALA A 196 0.80 4.41 35.32
C ALA A 196 0.27 5.85 35.38
N ALA A 197 0.03 6.33 36.60
CA ALA A 197 -0.11 7.76 36.80
C ALA A 197 1.26 8.40 36.52
N SER A 198 1.30 9.45 35.71
CA SER A 198 2.50 10.26 35.57
C SER A 198 2.72 11.01 36.89
N ASP A 199 3.98 11.22 37.29
CA ASP A 199 4.30 12.03 38.47
C ASP A 199 3.70 13.44 38.31
N GLY A 200 2.79 13.84 39.20
CA GLY A 200 2.06 15.10 39.10
C GLY A 200 0.62 15.04 39.64
N ASP A 201 -0.23 15.96 39.17
CA ASP A 201 -1.63 16.14 39.58
C ASP A 201 -2.62 15.16 38.92
N GLY A 202 -2.12 14.14 38.21
CA GLY A 202 -2.94 13.17 37.47
C GLY A 202 -3.56 13.72 36.18
N ALA A 203 -3.14 14.91 35.70
CA ALA A 203 -3.56 15.44 34.40
C ALA A 203 -3.03 14.60 33.23
N PHE A 204 -1.88 13.95 33.41
CA PHE A 204 -1.25 13.07 32.43
C PHE A 204 -1.20 11.63 32.94
N ARG A 205 -1.12 10.70 31.99
CA ARG A 205 -1.03 9.26 32.26
C ARG A 205 0.00 8.69 31.31
N ASP A 206 0.90 7.89 31.85
CA ASP A 206 1.88 7.17 31.07
C ASP A 206 1.25 5.88 30.59
N ILE A 207 1.21 5.71 29.26
CA ILE A 207 0.67 4.52 28.60
C ILE A 207 1.78 3.92 27.74
N GLY A 208 2.13 2.67 28.00
CA GLY A 208 3.08 1.90 27.20
C GLY A 208 2.41 0.73 26.48
N LEU A 209 2.83 0.47 25.26
CA LEU A 209 2.48 -0.73 24.49
C LEU A 209 3.76 -1.44 24.08
N GLU A 210 3.78 -2.75 24.27
CA GLU A 210 4.81 -3.62 23.69
C GLU A 210 4.20 -4.31 22.47
N LEU A 211 4.88 -4.17 21.34
CA LEU A 211 4.44 -4.67 20.05
C LEU A 211 5.43 -5.72 19.56
N VAL A 212 4.90 -6.82 19.04
CA VAL A 212 5.68 -7.83 18.29
C VAL A 212 5.15 -7.86 16.87
N GLU A 213 6.06 -7.76 15.91
CA GLU A 213 5.71 -7.89 14.50
C GLU A 213 5.17 -9.31 14.21
N VAL A 214 4.05 -9.35 13.51
CA VAL A 214 3.44 -10.59 13.02
C VAL A 214 4.07 -10.88 11.66
N THR A 215 4.86 -11.95 11.58
CA THR A 215 5.38 -12.45 10.32
C THR A 215 4.43 -13.51 9.76
N ALA A 216 4.18 -13.48 8.45
CA ALA A 216 3.45 -14.56 7.80
C ALA A 216 4.25 -15.88 7.93
N PRO A 217 3.58 -17.03 8.15
CA PRO A 217 4.22 -18.34 8.09
C PRO A 217 4.67 -18.71 6.68
#